data_AF-A0A7J9M6T9-F1
#
_entry.id   AF-A0A7J9M6T9-F1
#
_cell.length_a   1.000
_cell.length_b   1.000
_cell.length_c   1.000
_cell.angle_alpha   90.00
_cell.angle_beta   90.00
_cell.angle_gamma   90.00
#
_symmetry.space_group_name_H-M   'P 1'
#
loop_
_entity.id
_entity.type
_entity.pdbx_description
1 polymer ?
#
loop_
_entity_poly.entity_id
_entity_poly.type
_entity_poly.pdbx_seq_one_letter_code
_entity_poly.pdbx_strand_id
1 'polypeptide(L)'
;MSRFRGIWQASLNATKKALTWNVDDWIPPAEKYIFNFSSKEELKKWHLYSDAEFGGLSSASLEIKDDANKSSGVFSGNLSRDVTEGTKWNITRSGFCGMRSKKFDGFIDLEAYDTIALRIKGDGRCYISTIYTENWVNSPGQMEDNSWQSFVFVPKDNWYIAKIPLDHYLPTWRGNVIEAKLEMNPSRILGMSLSVNADGGVPGANSGPGDFKLEIDWIKALRTQ
;
A
#
# COMPACT_ATOMS: atom_id res chain seq x y z
N MET A 1 -3.27 -30.40 -31.62
CA MET A 1 -1.85 -30.11 -31.95
C MET A 1 -1.25 -28.89 -31.21
N SER A 2 -2.03 -28.02 -30.54
CA SER A 2 -1.51 -26.79 -29.88
C SER A 2 -0.75 -27.04 -28.56
N ARG A 3 -1.22 -27.96 -27.70
CA ARG A 3 -0.61 -28.23 -26.38
C ARG A 3 0.82 -28.77 -26.43
N PHE A 4 1.15 -29.61 -27.41
CA PHE A 4 2.48 -30.20 -27.56
C PHE A 4 3.55 -29.17 -27.97
N ARG A 5 3.17 -28.16 -28.75
CA ARG A 5 4.06 -27.04 -29.10
C ARG A 5 4.40 -26.18 -27.88
N GLY A 6 3.43 -25.92 -27.00
CA GLY A 6 3.65 -25.17 -25.76
C GLY A 6 4.65 -25.84 -24.81
N ILE A 7 4.57 -27.17 -24.67
CA ILE A 7 5.49 -27.95 -23.82
C ILE A 7 6.91 -27.95 -24.40
N TRP A 8 7.04 -28.11 -25.72
CA TRP A 8 8.33 -28.08 -26.40
C TRP A 8 9.01 -26.70 -26.30
N GLN A 9 8.22 -25.64 -26.45
CA GLN A 9 8.71 -24.28 -26.37
C GLN A 9 9.10 -23.88 -24.94
N ALA A 10 8.34 -24.36 -23.94
CA ALA A 10 8.71 -24.22 -22.53
C ALA A 10 10.01 -24.94 -22.20
N SER A 11 10.21 -26.16 -22.73
CA SER A 11 11.44 -26.94 -22.54
C SER A 11 12.66 -26.26 -23.19
N LEU A 12 12.51 -25.76 -24.42
CA LEU A 12 13.57 -25.01 -25.10
C LEU A 12 13.91 -23.69 -24.38
N ASN A 13 12.90 -22.98 -23.87
CA ASN A 13 13.11 -21.75 -23.09
C ASN A 13 13.80 -22.05 -21.74
N ALA A 14 13.41 -23.13 -21.06
CA ALA A 14 14.05 -23.56 -19.82
C ALA A 14 15.51 -23.98 -20.03
N THR A 15 15.78 -24.70 -21.13
CA THR A 15 17.14 -25.12 -21.49
C THR A 15 18.00 -23.93 -21.90
N LYS A 16 17.44 -22.96 -22.63
CA LYS A 16 18.14 -21.72 -22.98
C LYS A 16 18.47 -20.91 -21.72
N LYS A 17 17.50 -20.77 -20.80
CA LYS A 17 17.71 -20.13 -19.49
C LYS A 17 18.76 -20.86 -18.63
N ALA A 18 18.84 -22.19 -18.75
CA ALA A 18 19.85 -22.99 -18.08
C ALA A 18 21.24 -22.92 -18.70
N LEU A 19 21.35 -22.61 -20.01
CA LEU A 19 22.63 -22.51 -20.70
C LEU A 19 23.20 -21.08 -20.68
N THR A 20 22.35 -20.06 -20.54
CA THR A 20 22.76 -18.65 -20.47
C THR A 20 22.89 -18.16 -19.03
N TRP A 21 23.27 -19.02 -18.08
CA TRP A 21 23.37 -18.71 -16.65
C TRP A 21 24.10 -17.38 -16.41
N ASN A 22 23.33 -16.31 -16.30
CA ASN A 22 23.83 -15.02 -15.90
C ASN A 22 23.76 -15.03 -14.37
N VAL A 23 24.90 -14.92 -13.71
CA VAL A 23 24.96 -14.92 -12.23
C VAL A 23 24.11 -13.77 -11.66
N ASP A 24 23.92 -12.70 -12.44
CA ASP A 24 23.03 -11.58 -12.13
C ASP A 24 21.55 -12.00 -12.04
N ASP A 25 21.11 -13.11 -12.67
CA ASP A 25 19.74 -13.62 -12.55
C ASP A 25 19.47 -14.30 -11.20
N TRP A 26 20.53 -14.60 -10.42
CA TRP A 26 20.41 -15.19 -9.07
C TRP A 26 20.32 -14.12 -7.99
N ILE A 27 20.75 -12.90 -8.29
CA ILE A 27 20.73 -11.78 -7.37
C ILE A 27 19.50 -10.94 -7.74
N PRO A 28 18.42 -10.97 -6.95
CA PRO A 28 17.28 -10.12 -7.21
C PRO A 28 17.71 -8.65 -7.28
N PRO A 29 17.06 -7.82 -8.10
CA PRO A 29 17.46 -6.43 -8.27
C PRO A 29 17.38 -5.68 -6.93
N ALA A 30 18.20 -4.65 -6.76
CA ALA A 30 18.25 -3.87 -5.52
C ALA A 30 16.92 -3.14 -5.23
N GLU A 31 16.09 -2.92 -6.25
CA GLU A 31 14.76 -2.34 -6.10
C GLU A 31 13.74 -3.02 -7.02
N LYS A 32 12.49 -3.07 -6.56
CA LYS A 32 11.34 -3.54 -7.33
C LYS A 32 10.22 -2.52 -7.28
N TYR A 33 9.80 -2.03 -8.43
CA TYR A 33 8.62 -1.17 -8.54
C TYR A 33 7.36 -1.97 -8.24
N ILE A 34 6.52 -1.42 -7.36
CA ILE A 34 5.21 -1.98 -7.02
C ILE A 34 4.12 -1.13 -7.66
N PHE A 35 4.19 0.19 -7.45
CA PHE A 35 3.24 1.16 -8.03
C PHE A 35 3.99 2.38 -8.57
N ASN A 36 3.49 2.93 -9.68
CA ASN A 36 4.04 4.13 -10.31
C ASN A 36 2.91 5.08 -10.72
N PHE A 37 2.79 6.21 -10.02
CA PHE A 37 1.70 7.16 -10.17
C PHE A 37 1.95 8.18 -11.29
N SER A 38 2.51 7.72 -12.41
CA SER A 38 2.78 8.56 -13.58
C SER A 38 1.66 8.57 -14.62
N SER A 39 0.59 7.79 -14.43
CA SER A 39 -0.50 7.69 -15.41
C SER A 39 -1.87 7.43 -14.78
N LYS A 40 -2.93 7.83 -15.49
CA LYS A 40 -4.32 7.57 -15.08
C LYS A 40 -4.68 6.08 -15.09
N GLU A 41 -3.92 5.26 -15.82
CA GLU A 41 -4.10 3.80 -15.80
C GLU A 41 -3.73 3.21 -14.45
N GLU A 42 -2.69 3.76 -13.80
CA GLU A 42 -2.31 3.36 -12.45
C GLU A 42 -3.46 3.59 -11.48
N LEU A 43 -4.15 4.73 -11.57
CA LEU A 43 -5.26 5.06 -10.67
C LEU A 43 -6.40 4.04 -10.73
N LYS A 44 -6.60 3.35 -11.87
CA LYS A 44 -7.61 2.29 -12.01
C LYS A 44 -7.30 1.05 -11.18
N LYS A 45 -6.06 0.91 -10.69
CA LYS A 45 -5.65 -0.14 -9.76
C LYS A 45 -6.03 0.21 -8.32
N TRP A 46 -6.53 1.40 -8.05
CA TRP A 46 -6.86 1.86 -6.70
C TRP A 46 -8.36 2.09 -6.53
N HIS A 47 -8.82 1.83 -5.32
CA HIS A 47 -10.17 2.10 -4.87
C HIS A 47 -10.11 3.03 -3.67
N LEU A 48 -10.85 4.13 -3.72
CA LEU A 48 -10.99 5.05 -2.61
C LEU A 48 -12.07 4.54 -1.67
N TYR A 49 -11.85 4.74 -0.38
CA TYR A 49 -12.81 4.45 0.67
C TYR A 49 -12.73 5.53 1.75
N SER A 50 -13.81 5.73 2.49
CA SER A 50 -13.89 6.70 3.59
C SER A 50 -14.97 6.28 4.57
N ASP A 51 -15.03 6.97 5.71
CA ASP A 51 -16.12 6.80 6.69
C ASP A 51 -17.52 7.07 6.12
N ALA A 52 -17.66 7.70 4.96
CA ALA A 52 -18.93 7.96 4.29
C ALA A 52 -19.70 6.68 3.94
N GLU A 53 -19.01 5.57 3.71
CA GLU A 53 -19.64 4.25 3.53
C GLU A 53 -20.42 3.79 4.76
N PHE A 54 -20.09 4.36 5.92
CA PHE A 54 -20.71 4.06 7.21
C PHE A 54 -21.48 5.26 7.79
N GLY A 55 -21.71 6.31 6.99
CA GLY A 55 -22.48 7.51 7.39
C GLY A 55 -21.66 8.69 7.90
N GLY A 56 -20.33 8.61 7.86
CA GLY A 56 -19.45 9.76 8.09
C GLY A 56 -19.50 10.78 6.95
N LEU A 57 -18.85 11.92 7.15
CA LEU A 57 -18.82 13.03 6.17
C LEU A 57 -17.42 13.29 5.59
N SER A 58 -16.47 12.37 5.74
CA SER A 58 -15.16 12.49 5.11
C SER A 58 -15.24 12.21 3.61
N SER A 59 -14.35 12.80 2.84
CA SER A 59 -14.27 12.63 1.39
C SER A 59 -12.84 12.44 0.92
N ALA A 60 -12.66 11.72 -0.18
CA ALA A 60 -11.36 11.43 -0.78
C ALA A 60 -11.41 11.47 -2.30
N SER A 61 -10.31 11.91 -2.91
CA SER A 61 -10.06 11.91 -4.35
C SER A 61 -8.65 11.40 -4.63
N LEU A 62 -8.46 10.87 -5.84
CA LEU A 62 -7.17 10.42 -6.35
C LEU A 62 -7.04 10.83 -7.81
N GLU A 63 -6.07 11.68 -8.10
CA GLU A 63 -5.89 12.30 -9.41
C GLU A 63 -4.42 12.26 -9.84
N ILE A 64 -4.17 12.37 -11.15
CA ILE A 64 -2.80 12.59 -11.65
C ILE A 64 -2.61 14.09 -11.81
N LYS A 65 -1.52 14.59 -11.23
CA LYS A 65 -0.99 15.92 -11.44
C LYS A 65 0.20 15.83 -12.40
N ASP A 66 0.07 16.48 -13.54
CA ASP A 66 1.11 16.60 -14.56
C ASP A 66 1.86 17.93 -14.37
N ASP A 67 3.10 17.87 -13.89
CA ASP A 67 4.03 19.00 -13.94
C ASP A 67 4.90 18.89 -15.20
N ALA A 68 5.46 20.00 -15.68
CA ALA A 68 6.13 20.11 -17.00
C ALA A 68 7.17 19.02 -17.33
N ASN A 69 7.76 18.37 -16.31
CA ASN A 69 8.75 17.30 -16.49
C ASN A 69 8.37 15.97 -15.80
N LYS A 70 7.25 15.90 -15.05
CA LYS A 70 6.92 14.71 -14.25
C LYS A 70 5.46 14.66 -13.81
N SER A 71 4.86 13.49 -13.95
CA SER A 71 3.52 13.18 -13.42
C SER A 71 3.61 12.53 -12.04
N SER A 72 2.66 12.85 -11.16
CA SER A 72 2.53 12.25 -9.83
C SER A 72 1.06 12.07 -9.45
N GLY A 73 0.76 11.12 -8.58
CA GLY A 73 -0.57 10.92 -8.02
C GLY A 73 -0.82 11.87 -6.86
N VAL A 74 -2.03 12.39 -6.73
CA VAL A 74 -2.44 13.25 -5.63
C VAL A 74 -3.61 12.57 -4.93
N PHE A 75 -3.36 12.05 -3.73
CA PHE A 75 -4.38 11.55 -2.83
C PHE A 75 -4.78 12.67 -1.87
N SER A 76 -6.01 13.16 -1.98
CA SER A 76 -6.47 14.34 -1.24
C SER A 76 -7.92 14.22 -0.80
N GLY A 77 -8.36 15.11 0.07
CA GLY A 77 -9.75 15.16 0.50
C GLY A 77 -9.91 15.92 1.80
N ASN A 78 -11.03 15.70 2.47
CA ASN A 78 -11.36 16.33 3.75
C ASN A 78 -11.78 15.28 4.78
N LEU A 79 -11.24 15.38 5.99
CA LEU A 79 -11.62 14.53 7.11
C LEU A 79 -12.65 15.26 7.98
N SER A 80 -13.77 14.61 8.25
CA SER A 80 -14.78 15.12 9.19
C SER A 80 -15.08 14.10 10.28
N ARG A 81 -15.25 14.57 11.51
CA ARG A 81 -15.76 13.73 12.62
C ARG A 81 -17.28 13.65 12.63
N ASP A 82 -17.94 14.46 11.83
CA ASP A 82 -19.40 14.50 11.78
C ASP A 82 -19.95 13.24 11.13
N VAL A 83 -21.08 12.80 11.67
CA VAL A 83 -21.81 11.61 11.23
C VAL A 83 -23.24 12.04 10.96
N THR A 84 -23.82 11.52 9.88
CA THR A 84 -25.20 11.84 9.51
C THR A 84 -26.17 11.37 10.60
N GLU A 85 -27.05 12.25 11.07
CA GLU A 85 -28.06 11.90 12.05
C GLU A 85 -29.00 10.81 11.53
N GLY A 86 -29.28 9.78 12.34
CA GLY A 86 -30.21 8.70 12.00
C GLY A 86 -29.62 7.57 11.13
N THR A 87 -28.30 7.49 10.98
CA THR A 87 -27.66 6.35 10.31
C THR A 87 -27.92 5.05 11.07
N LYS A 88 -28.26 3.98 10.32
CA LYS A 88 -28.39 2.63 10.88
C LYS A 88 -27.06 2.07 11.39
N TRP A 89 -25.95 2.59 10.86
CA TRP A 89 -24.59 2.20 11.23
C TRP A 89 -24.15 3.04 12.42
N ASN A 90 -24.05 2.39 13.59
CA ASN A 90 -23.52 3.01 14.80
C ASN A 90 -21.98 2.95 14.74
N ILE A 91 -21.37 3.89 14.02
CA ILE A 91 -19.91 3.95 13.94
C ILE A 91 -19.32 4.51 15.22
N THR A 92 -18.26 3.85 15.70
CA THR A 92 -17.53 4.26 16.90
C THR A 92 -16.36 5.18 16.59
N ARG A 93 -15.91 5.23 15.33
CA ARG A 93 -14.79 6.07 14.85
C ARG A 93 -15.12 6.63 13.46
N SER A 94 -15.19 7.96 13.37
CA SER A 94 -15.30 8.75 12.13
C SER A 94 -14.01 9.53 11.89
N GLY A 95 -13.92 10.21 10.75
CA GLY A 95 -12.75 11.00 10.35
C GLY A 95 -11.65 10.17 9.70
N PHE A 96 -11.97 9.28 8.75
CA PHE A 96 -10.93 8.55 8.01
C PHE A 96 -11.20 8.46 6.51
N CYS A 97 -10.10 8.48 5.75
CA CYS A 97 -10.06 8.27 4.31
C CYS A 97 -8.91 7.33 3.96
N GLY A 98 -9.04 6.60 2.86
CA GLY A 98 -7.95 5.79 2.35
C GLY A 98 -8.09 5.42 0.89
N MET A 99 -7.01 4.91 0.34
CA MET A 99 -6.99 4.26 -0.96
C MET A 99 -6.36 2.88 -0.83
N ARG A 100 -7.02 1.87 -1.41
CA ARG A 100 -6.58 0.47 -1.39
C ARG A 100 -6.37 -0.01 -2.81
N SER A 101 -5.26 -0.69 -3.06
CA SER A 101 -5.05 -1.33 -4.36
C SER A 101 -6.04 -2.46 -4.56
N LYS A 102 -6.42 -2.71 -5.81
CA LYS A 102 -6.96 -4.01 -6.24
C LYS A 102 -6.00 -5.10 -5.80
N LYS A 103 -6.56 -6.28 -5.52
CA LYS A 103 -5.73 -7.47 -5.34
C LYS A 103 -4.90 -7.68 -6.59
N PHE A 104 -3.63 -8.02 -6.40
CA PHE A 104 -2.76 -8.40 -7.51
C PHE A 104 -3.29 -9.68 -8.19
N ASP A 105 -2.93 -9.87 -9.45
CA ASP A 105 -3.19 -11.13 -10.13
C ASP A 105 -2.22 -12.19 -9.58
N GLY A 106 -2.68 -12.95 -8.58
CA GLY A 106 -1.83 -13.80 -7.75
C GLY A 106 -1.17 -13.02 -6.61
N PHE A 107 0.15 -13.08 -6.51
CA PHE A 107 0.92 -12.45 -5.45
C PHE A 107 2.11 -11.68 -5.99
N ILE A 108 2.50 -10.63 -5.28
CA ILE A 108 3.83 -10.06 -5.43
C ILE A 108 4.75 -10.70 -4.39
N ASP A 109 5.81 -11.32 -4.88
CA ASP A 109 6.90 -11.82 -4.06
C ASP A 109 7.88 -10.69 -3.73
N LEU A 110 7.99 -10.36 -2.45
CA LEU A 110 8.91 -9.41 -1.86
C LEU A 110 9.92 -10.05 -0.90
N GLU A 111 10.07 -11.39 -0.88
CA GLU A 111 10.96 -12.10 0.05
C GLU A 111 12.42 -11.62 -0.02
N ALA A 112 12.85 -11.19 -1.21
CA ALA A 112 14.19 -10.66 -1.46
C ALA A 112 14.44 -9.21 -0.98
N TYR A 113 13.44 -8.55 -0.41
CA TYR A 113 13.48 -7.13 -0.04
C TYR A 113 13.17 -6.97 1.44
N ASP A 114 13.78 -5.97 2.07
CA ASP A 114 13.65 -5.72 3.51
C ASP A 114 12.88 -4.44 3.84
N THR A 115 12.65 -3.58 2.84
CA THR A 115 12.14 -2.23 3.04
C THR A 115 11.11 -1.86 1.98
N ILE A 116 9.97 -1.30 2.40
CA ILE A 116 9.08 -0.55 1.50
C ILE A 116 9.52 0.91 1.46
N ALA A 117 9.68 1.45 0.26
CA ALA A 117 10.00 2.85 0.05
C ALA A 117 8.88 3.55 -0.72
N LEU A 118 8.48 4.72 -0.23
CA LEU A 118 7.48 5.58 -0.86
C LEU A 118 8.13 6.93 -1.15
N ARG A 119 8.11 7.37 -2.42
CA ARG A 119 8.48 8.74 -2.74
C ARG A 119 7.24 9.61 -2.71
N ILE A 120 7.16 10.47 -1.70
CA ILE A 120 5.96 11.22 -1.34
C ILE A 120 6.28 12.67 -0.96
N LYS A 121 5.29 13.55 -1.13
CA LYS A 121 5.27 14.92 -0.61
C LYS A 121 4.03 15.07 0.25
N GLY A 122 4.23 15.21 1.56
CA GLY A 122 3.16 15.27 2.53
C GLY A 122 2.67 16.68 2.85
N ASP A 123 1.56 16.73 3.56
CA ASP A 123 0.91 17.92 4.13
C ASP A 123 1.23 18.12 5.63
N GLY A 124 2.10 17.29 6.19
CA GLY A 124 2.43 17.26 7.62
C GLY A 124 1.48 16.40 8.46
N ARG A 125 0.49 15.73 7.87
CA ARG A 125 -0.28 14.67 8.55
C ARG A 125 0.49 13.36 8.54
N CYS A 126 0.13 12.47 9.46
CA CYS A 126 0.63 11.11 9.48
C CYS A 126 -0.32 10.21 8.69
N TYR A 127 0.24 9.46 7.75
CA TYR A 127 -0.46 8.45 6.98
C TYR A 127 -0.16 7.06 7.55
N ILE A 128 -0.96 6.08 7.14
CA ILE A 128 -0.80 4.68 7.52
C ILE A 128 -0.60 3.90 6.23
N SER A 129 0.54 3.23 6.10
CA SER A 129 0.78 2.24 5.07
C SER A 129 0.30 0.89 5.56
N THR A 130 -0.53 0.21 4.77
CA THR A 130 -0.95 -1.16 5.05
C THR A 130 -0.48 -2.10 3.95
N ILE A 131 0.02 -3.27 4.35
CA ILE A 131 0.32 -4.41 3.48
C ILE A 131 -0.69 -5.52 3.78
N TYR A 132 -1.28 -6.10 2.74
CA TYR A 132 -2.15 -7.26 2.87
C TYR A 132 -1.42 -8.51 2.41
N THR A 133 -1.40 -9.56 3.24
CA THR A 133 -0.74 -10.83 2.93
C THR A 133 -1.68 -12.00 3.09
N GLU A 134 -1.43 -13.04 2.28
CA GLU A 134 -1.97 -14.37 2.56
C GLU A 134 -0.96 -15.14 3.42
N ASN A 135 -1.38 -15.51 4.63
CA ASN A 135 -0.58 -16.35 5.52
C ASN A 135 -1.20 -17.74 5.63
N TRP A 136 -0.36 -18.74 5.91
CA TRP A 136 -0.84 -20.11 6.17
C TRP A 136 -1.74 -20.18 7.41
N VAL A 137 -1.42 -19.38 8.42
CA VAL A 137 -2.24 -19.18 9.62
C VAL A 137 -2.74 -17.74 9.58
N ASN A 138 -4.05 -17.58 9.46
CA ASN A 138 -4.67 -16.28 9.61
C ASN A 138 -4.67 -15.85 11.07
N SER A 139 -4.67 -14.54 11.28
CA SER A 139 -4.82 -13.95 12.60
C SER A 139 -6.08 -14.50 13.30
N PRO A 140 -6.06 -14.76 14.61
CA PRO A 140 -7.19 -15.32 15.32
C PRO A 140 -8.49 -14.54 15.07
N GLY A 141 -9.54 -15.24 14.63
CA GLY A 141 -10.86 -14.65 14.38
C GLY A 141 -11.02 -13.97 13.01
N GLN A 142 -10.11 -14.16 12.06
CA GLN A 142 -10.23 -13.61 10.70
C GLN A 142 -10.56 -14.67 9.64
N MET A 143 -11.58 -14.39 8.82
CA MET A 143 -11.80 -15.05 7.52
C MET A 143 -11.18 -14.24 6.36
N GLU A 144 -10.61 -13.07 6.64
CA GLU A 144 -10.09 -12.10 5.67
C GLU A 144 -8.55 -12.16 5.56
N ASP A 145 -7.99 -11.38 4.62
CA ASP A 145 -6.55 -11.24 4.42
C ASP A 145 -5.88 -10.60 5.66
N ASN A 146 -4.67 -11.04 6.02
CA ASN A 146 -3.93 -10.45 7.14
C ASN A 146 -3.43 -9.06 6.76
N SER A 147 -3.62 -8.08 7.66
CA SER A 147 -3.20 -6.70 7.44
C SER A 147 -2.09 -6.29 8.39
N TRP A 148 -1.07 -5.66 7.82
CA TRP A 148 0.11 -5.19 8.53
C TRP A 148 0.24 -3.69 8.34
N GLN A 149 0.37 -2.92 9.41
CA GLN A 149 0.33 -1.46 9.36
C GLN A 149 1.59 -0.83 9.95
N SER A 150 2.03 0.25 9.30
CA SER A 150 3.05 1.14 9.82
C SER A 150 2.66 2.59 9.54
N PHE A 151 3.09 3.50 10.42
CA PHE A 151 2.94 4.93 10.20
C PHE A 151 3.94 5.44 9.15
N VAL A 152 3.50 6.44 8.40
CA VAL A 152 4.29 7.17 7.40
C VAL A 152 4.15 8.65 7.69
N PHE A 153 5.26 9.30 8.00
CA PHE A 153 5.29 10.74 8.25
C PHE A 153 6.46 11.35 7.48
N VAL A 154 6.17 12.43 6.77
CA VAL A 154 7.18 13.26 6.10
C VAL A 154 6.88 14.73 6.38
N PRO A 155 7.91 15.59 6.48
CA PRO A 155 7.71 17.02 6.60
C PRO A 155 6.88 17.59 5.44
N LYS A 156 6.16 18.67 5.73
CA LYS A 156 5.28 19.34 4.78
C LYS A 156 6.07 19.92 3.58
N ASP A 157 5.43 19.93 2.42
CA ASP A 157 5.81 20.71 1.22
C ASP A 157 7.11 20.30 0.51
N ASN A 158 7.78 19.23 0.95
CA ASN A 158 8.99 18.71 0.30
C ASN A 158 8.83 17.24 -0.09
N TRP A 159 9.53 16.83 -1.16
CA TRP A 159 9.59 15.44 -1.57
C TRP A 159 10.59 14.67 -0.70
N TYR A 160 10.15 13.55 -0.15
CA TYR A 160 10.96 12.63 0.63
C TYR A 160 10.81 11.20 0.11
N ILE A 161 11.79 10.37 0.43
CA ILE A 161 11.69 8.91 0.29
C ILE A 161 11.51 8.35 1.69
N ALA A 162 10.27 8.08 2.08
CA ALA A 162 9.96 7.40 3.32
C ALA A 162 10.33 5.92 3.17
N LYS A 163 11.22 5.42 4.03
CA LYS A 163 11.66 4.02 4.05
C LYS A 163 11.10 3.36 5.30
N ILE A 164 10.37 2.26 5.11
CA ILE A 164 9.71 1.51 6.17
C ILE A 164 10.22 0.08 6.09
N PRO A 165 11.10 -0.32 7.02
CA PRO A 165 11.49 -1.73 7.17
C PRO A 165 10.26 -2.63 7.32
N LEU A 166 10.28 -3.81 6.71
CA LEU A 166 9.15 -4.74 6.77
C LEU A 166 8.86 -5.22 8.20
N ASP A 167 9.88 -5.30 9.05
CA ASP A 167 9.77 -5.66 10.48
C ASP A 167 9.13 -4.56 11.34
N HIS A 168 8.99 -3.33 10.83
CA HIS A 168 8.26 -2.24 11.49
C HIS A 168 6.74 -2.28 11.24
N TYR A 169 6.27 -3.14 10.32
CA TYR A 169 4.85 -3.33 10.10
C TYR A 169 4.26 -4.26 11.16
N LEU A 170 3.30 -3.76 11.93
CA LEU A 170 2.65 -4.52 13.00
C LEU A 170 1.39 -5.21 12.49
N PRO A 171 1.07 -6.44 12.94
CA PRO A 171 -0.18 -7.09 12.59
C PRO A 171 -1.34 -6.32 13.21
N THR A 172 -2.36 -6.04 12.42
CA THR A 172 -3.52 -5.25 12.85
C THR A 172 -4.84 -5.89 12.42
N TRP A 173 -5.90 -5.60 13.18
CA TRP A 173 -7.28 -5.94 12.85
C TRP A 173 -8.21 -4.78 13.16
N ARG A 174 -8.95 -4.30 12.15
CA ARG A 174 -9.88 -3.17 12.27
C ARG A 174 -9.25 -1.96 12.99
N GLY A 175 -7.98 -1.66 12.67
CA GLY A 175 -7.22 -0.56 13.24
C GLY A 175 -6.70 -0.78 14.66
N ASN A 176 -6.76 -2.00 15.20
CA ASN A 176 -6.15 -2.36 16.48
C ASN A 176 -4.95 -3.28 16.25
N VAL A 177 -3.86 -3.06 16.97
CA VAL A 177 -2.70 -3.96 16.95
C VAL A 177 -3.09 -5.30 17.56
N ILE A 178 -2.69 -6.38 16.91
CA ILE A 178 -2.90 -7.74 17.42
C ILE A 178 -1.72 -8.07 18.33
N GLU A 179 -1.99 -8.32 19.61
CA GLU A 179 -0.99 -8.78 20.58
C GLU A 179 -0.70 -10.28 20.41
N ALA A 180 -0.18 -10.66 19.25
CA ALA A 180 0.26 -12.01 18.97
C ALA A 180 1.55 -12.00 18.15
N LYS A 181 2.40 -13.01 18.36
CA LYS A 181 3.56 -13.25 17.50
C LYS A 181 3.08 -13.79 16.16
N LEU A 182 2.86 -12.88 15.22
CA LEU A 182 2.56 -13.20 13.83
C LEU A 182 3.72 -12.70 12.98
N GLU A 183 4.08 -13.48 11.98
CA GLU A 183 5.10 -13.11 10.98
C GLU A 183 4.43 -12.79 9.64
N MET A 184 4.86 -11.70 9.01
CA MET A 184 4.40 -11.34 7.67
C MET A 184 4.94 -12.37 6.68
N ASN A 185 4.12 -12.77 5.70
CA ASN A 185 4.59 -13.57 4.57
C ASN A 185 4.93 -12.65 3.38
N PRO A 186 6.20 -12.21 3.21
CA PRO A 186 6.58 -11.28 2.15
C PRO A 186 6.51 -11.89 0.75
N SER A 187 6.46 -13.23 0.63
CA SER A 187 6.32 -13.91 -0.66
C SER A 187 4.89 -13.89 -1.22
N ARG A 188 3.89 -13.55 -0.38
CA ARG A 188 2.46 -13.61 -0.71
C ARG A 188 1.74 -12.28 -0.46
N ILE A 189 2.29 -11.18 -0.99
CA ILE A 189 1.62 -9.88 -0.92
C ILE A 189 0.42 -9.87 -1.87
N LEU A 190 -0.76 -9.53 -1.33
CA LEU A 190 -2.02 -9.44 -2.05
C LEU A 190 -2.34 -8.02 -2.54
N GLY A 191 -1.89 -7.01 -1.81
CA GLY A 191 -2.18 -5.61 -2.11
C GLY A 191 -1.62 -4.67 -1.05
N MET A 192 -1.77 -3.37 -1.27
CA MET A 192 -1.34 -2.34 -0.33
C MET A 192 -2.40 -1.25 -0.19
N SER A 193 -2.36 -0.49 0.90
CA SER A 193 -3.19 0.71 1.06
C SER A 193 -2.43 1.85 1.72
N LEU A 194 -2.92 3.06 1.48
CA LEU A 194 -2.55 4.26 2.21
C LEU A 194 -3.82 4.86 2.80
N SER A 195 -3.81 5.17 4.09
CA SER A 195 -4.93 5.81 4.76
C SER A 195 -4.48 6.93 5.69
N VAL A 196 -5.43 7.77 6.07
CA VAL A 196 -5.25 8.89 6.99
C VAL A 196 -6.50 9.00 7.86
N ASN A 197 -6.32 9.40 9.11
CA ASN A 197 -7.42 9.63 10.04
C ASN A 197 -7.23 10.93 10.83
N ALA A 198 -8.31 11.41 11.42
CA ALA A 198 -8.33 12.64 12.21
C ALA A 198 -7.72 12.45 13.61
N ASP A 199 -7.72 11.22 14.15
CA ASP A 199 -7.42 10.96 15.56
C ASP A 199 -6.04 10.34 15.82
N GLY A 200 -5.23 10.13 14.78
CA GLY A 200 -3.96 9.42 14.86
C GLY A 200 -2.76 10.24 14.36
N GLY A 201 -1.58 9.75 14.70
CA GLY A 201 -0.32 10.25 14.19
C GLY A 201 0.82 10.11 15.18
N VAL A 202 2.03 10.27 14.67
CA VAL A 202 3.25 10.38 15.48
C VAL A 202 3.34 11.76 16.15
N PRO A 203 4.04 11.90 17.28
CA PRO A 203 4.27 13.21 17.89
C PRO A 203 4.83 14.22 16.88
N GLY A 204 4.18 15.39 16.77
CA GLY A 204 4.54 16.44 15.83
C GLY A 204 3.84 16.39 14.46
N ALA A 205 3.02 15.36 14.20
CA ALA A 205 2.15 15.34 13.03
C ALA A 205 0.89 16.18 13.25
N ASN A 206 0.39 16.79 12.17
CA ASN A 206 -0.91 17.46 12.17
C ASN A 206 -2.03 16.41 12.33
N SER A 207 -2.92 16.65 13.29
CA SER A 207 -4.09 15.81 13.59
C SER A 207 -5.37 16.65 13.64
N GLY A 208 -6.51 15.97 13.67
CA GLY A 208 -7.84 16.56 13.67
C GLY A 208 -8.52 16.59 12.30
N PRO A 209 -9.78 17.07 12.25
CA PRO A 209 -10.53 17.29 11.01
C PRO A 209 -9.82 18.24 10.03
N GLY A 210 -10.32 18.30 8.81
CA GLY A 210 -9.87 19.23 7.77
C GLY A 210 -9.18 18.54 6.60
N ASP A 211 -8.61 19.37 5.73
CA ASP A 211 -8.07 18.89 4.45
C ASP A 211 -6.82 18.04 4.65
N PHE A 212 -6.64 17.09 3.75
CA PHE A 212 -5.40 16.33 3.59
C PHE A 212 -4.98 16.28 2.13
N LYS A 213 -3.67 16.18 1.91
CA LYS A 213 -3.07 16.04 0.58
C LYS A 213 -1.71 15.34 0.67
N LEU A 214 -1.60 14.23 -0.06
CA LEU A 214 -0.37 13.47 -0.25
C LEU A 214 -0.09 13.35 -1.75
N GLU A 215 1.01 13.96 -2.22
CA GLU A 215 1.50 13.68 -3.57
C GLU A 215 2.41 12.44 -3.53
N ILE A 216 2.25 11.52 -4.47
CA ILE A 216 2.92 10.22 -4.51
C ILE A 216 3.50 10.04 -5.91
N ASP A 217 4.78 9.70 -5.98
CA ASP A 217 5.47 9.41 -7.23
C ASP A 217 5.47 7.90 -7.49
N TRP A 218 6.01 7.13 -6.54
CA TRP A 218 6.08 5.67 -6.65
C TRP A 218 6.12 4.99 -5.28
N ILE A 219 5.85 3.70 -5.31
CA ILE A 219 6.06 2.75 -4.21
C ILE A 219 6.95 1.61 -4.72
N LYS A 220 8.02 1.34 -3.99
CA LYS A 220 9.01 0.29 -4.31
C LYS A 220 9.27 -0.60 -3.10
N ALA A 221 9.73 -1.81 -3.36
CA ALA A 221 10.51 -2.58 -2.40
C ALA A 221 12.01 -2.36 -2.65
N LEU A 222 12.79 -2.21 -1.60
CA LEU A 222 14.24 -2.04 -1.63
C LEU A 222 14.91 -3.17 -0.88
N ARG A 223 16.04 -3.64 -1.40
CA ARG A 223 17.00 -4.45 -0.68
C ARG A 223 18.09 -3.53 -0.18
N THR A 224 18.15 -3.31 1.12
CA THR A 224 19.08 -2.37 1.75
C THR A 224 20.32 -3.04 2.32
N GLN A 225 20.34 -4.38 2.36
CA GLN A 225 21.47 -5.22 2.78
C GLN A 225 21.99 -6.14 1.66
#